data_AF-A0A4Q4CSK7-F1
#
_entry.id   AF-A0A4Q4CSK7-F1
#
_cell.length_a   1.000
_cell.length_b   1.000
_cell.length_c   1.000
_cell.angle_alpha   90.00
_cell.angle_beta   90.00
_cell.angle_gamma   90.00
#
_symmetry.space_group_name_H-M   'P 1'
#
loop_
_entity.id
_entity.type
_entity.pdbx_description
1 polymer ?
#
loop_
_entity_poly.entity_id
_entity_poly.type
_entity_poly.pdbx_seq_one_letter_code
_entity_poly.pdbx_strand_id
1 'polypeptide(L)'
;MDTGDTAWILASSALVLLMTPGLAFFYGGMVRSKTVLNMMMMSFLAIAIVPILWVAYGYTMAFGPDGNKFLGGFGKAGLDGITQGSLSGTLPEYVFVAFQLMFAIITVALISGAIADRAKFGSWAVFVVVWMTVVYFPVAHWVFDFGDTGGWIATHLKAFDFAGGTAVHINAGAAGLDLALVLGKRVGWKRDPMRP
;
A
#
# COMPACT_ATOMS: atom_id res chain seq x y z
N MET A 1 -4.84 2.65 26.47
CA MET A 1 -3.58 2.14 25.90
C MET A 1 -3.34 0.78 26.50
N ASP A 2 -3.48 -0.26 25.69
CA ASP A 2 -3.16 -1.62 26.11
C ASP A 2 -1.74 -1.98 25.64
N THR A 3 -0.87 -2.37 26.56
CA THR A 3 0.54 -2.65 26.25
C THR A 3 0.72 -3.96 25.48
N GLY A 4 -0.16 -4.94 25.68
CA GLY A 4 -0.18 -6.20 24.94
C GLY A 4 -0.60 -5.99 23.49
N ASP A 5 -1.69 -5.25 23.27
CA ASP A 5 -2.16 -4.88 21.93
C ASP A 5 -1.07 -4.07 21.19
N THR A 6 -0.46 -3.11 21.88
CA THR A 6 0.60 -2.27 21.31
C THR A 6 1.81 -3.11 20.88
N ALA A 7 2.29 -4.02 21.74
CA ALA A 7 3.41 -4.90 21.41
C ALA A 7 3.09 -5.82 20.22
N TRP A 8 1.88 -6.39 20.20
CA TRP A 8 1.44 -7.26 19.12
C TRP A 8 1.36 -6.51 17.78
N ILE A 9 0.80 -5.31 17.75
CA ILE A 9 0.68 -4.51 16.52
C ILE A 9 2.04 -4.01 16.03
N LEU A 10 2.97 -3.67 16.92
CA LEU A 10 4.36 -3.35 16.53
C LEU A 10 5.07 -4.56 15.91
N ALA A 11 4.96 -5.73 16.53
CA ALA A 11 5.50 -6.97 15.97
C ALA A 11 4.86 -7.31 14.62
N SER A 12 3.53 -7.20 14.52
CA SER A 12 2.78 -7.41 13.27
C SER A 12 3.21 -6.44 12.18
N SER A 13 3.42 -5.17 12.52
CA SER A 13 3.92 -4.16 11.56
C SER A 13 5.28 -4.56 10.99
N ALA A 14 6.20 -5.05 11.83
CA ALA A 14 7.50 -5.54 11.37
C ALA A 14 7.37 -6.76 10.44
N LEU A 15 6.45 -7.67 10.74
CA LEU A 15 6.15 -8.83 9.88
C LEU A 15 5.56 -8.40 8.53
N VAL A 16 4.63 -7.43 8.51
CA VAL A 16 4.07 -6.91 7.25
C VAL A 16 5.13 -6.17 6.43
N LEU A 17 6.01 -5.40 7.08
CA LEU A 17 7.14 -4.77 6.40
C LEU A 17 8.04 -5.80 5.72
N LEU A 18 8.33 -6.92 6.41
CA LEU A 18 9.15 -8.03 5.89
C LEU A 18 8.56 -8.66 4.62
N MET A 19 7.24 -8.57 4.41
CA MET A 19 6.61 -9.05 3.18
C MET A 19 7.12 -8.30 1.94
N THR A 20 7.50 -7.02 2.05
CA THR A 20 7.94 -6.24 0.88
C THR A 20 9.32 -6.67 0.36
N PRO A 21 10.35 -6.85 1.20
CA PRO A 21 11.58 -7.53 0.79
C PRO A 21 11.33 -8.97 0.32
N GLY A 22 10.47 -9.73 1.01
CA GLY A 22 10.10 -11.09 0.59
C GLY A 22 9.51 -11.11 -0.82
N LEU A 23 8.65 -10.14 -1.14
CA LEU A 23 8.08 -9.94 -2.45
C LEU A 23 9.12 -9.53 -3.48
N ALA A 24 10.08 -8.66 -3.12
CA ALA A 24 11.17 -8.26 -3.99
C ALA A 24 12.00 -9.49 -4.42
N PHE A 25 12.28 -10.42 -3.49
CA PHE A 25 12.95 -11.68 -3.81
C PHE A 25 12.06 -12.61 -4.64
N PHE A 26 10.78 -12.70 -4.32
CA PHE A 26 9.81 -13.51 -5.06
C PHE A 26 9.71 -13.07 -6.53
N TYR A 27 9.51 -11.78 -6.78
CA TYR A 27 9.48 -11.21 -8.13
C TYR A 27 10.85 -11.22 -8.80
N GLY A 28 11.91 -11.01 -8.04
CA GLY A 28 13.29 -11.17 -8.51
C GLY A 28 13.57 -12.58 -9.03
N GLY A 29 13.06 -13.61 -8.35
CA GLY A 29 13.20 -15.01 -8.79
C GLY A 29 12.48 -15.32 -10.10
N MET A 30 11.33 -14.69 -10.34
CA MET A 30 10.51 -14.88 -11.56
C MET A 30 11.00 -14.09 -12.80
N VAL A 31 12.07 -13.31 -12.67
CA VAL A 31 12.65 -12.55 -13.80
C VAL A 31 14.04 -13.07 -14.17
N ARG A 32 14.53 -12.62 -15.33
CA ARG A 32 15.84 -13.03 -15.85
C ARG A 32 16.94 -12.45 -14.96
N SER A 33 18.05 -13.18 -14.80
CA SER A 33 19.22 -12.76 -14.01
C SER A 33 19.71 -11.34 -14.34
N LYS A 34 19.62 -10.93 -15.61
CA LYS A 34 20.00 -9.58 -16.07
C LYS A 34 19.11 -8.47 -15.49
N THR A 35 17.85 -8.77 -15.15
CA THR A 35 16.84 -7.80 -14.74
C THR A 35 16.36 -7.96 -13.30
N VAL A 36 16.85 -8.97 -12.57
CA VAL A 36 16.57 -9.21 -11.14
C VAL A 36 16.77 -7.95 -10.30
N LEU A 37 17.93 -7.29 -10.44
CA LEU A 37 18.24 -6.10 -9.65
C LEU A 37 17.19 -5.00 -9.87
N ASN A 38 16.85 -4.72 -11.13
CA ASN A 38 15.85 -3.71 -11.46
C ASN A 38 14.47 -4.09 -10.89
N MET A 39 14.09 -5.37 -10.98
CA MET A 39 12.83 -5.87 -10.43
C MET A 39 12.76 -5.69 -8.92
N MET A 40 13.81 -6.08 -8.20
CA MET A 40 13.91 -5.90 -6.75
C MET A 40 13.83 -4.42 -6.36
N MET A 41 14.55 -3.56 -7.09
CA MET A 41 14.55 -2.11 -6.85
C MET A 41 13.17 -1.48 -7.06
N MET A 42 12.36 -1.97 -8.01
CA MET A 42 10.98 -1.48 -8.17
C MET A 42 10.13 -1.76 -6.94
N SER A 43 10.30 -2.91 -6.28
CA SER A 43 9.60 -3.23 -5.03
C SER A 43 10.15 -2.44 -3.84
N PHE A 44 11.47 -2.31 -3.70
CA PHE A 44 12.09 -1.51 -2.62
C PHE A 44 11.76 -0.01 -2.72
N LEU A 45 11.51 0.50 -3.93
CA LEU A 45 11.10 1.89 -4.12
C LEU A 45 9.81 2.23 -3.36
N ALA A 46 8.90 1.27 -3.17
CA ALA A 46 7.70 1.46 -2.37
C ALA A 46 8.03 1.83 -0.92
N ILE A 47 9.04 1.18 -0.32
CA ILE A 47 9.51 1.46 1.05
C ILE A 47 10.12 2.87 1.14
N ALA A 48 10.68 3.41 0.07
CA ALA A 48 11.26 4.76 0.07
C ALA A 48 10.20 5.86 -0.13
N ILE A 49 9.27 5.68 -1.07
CA ILE A 49 8.31 6.73 -1.46
C ILE A 49 7.08 6.74 -0.55
N VAL A 50 6.49 5.57 -0.28
CA VAL A 50 5.18 5.49 0.37
C VAL A 50 5.18 6.08 1.79
N PRO A 51 6.18 5.86 2.66
CA PRO A 51 6.22 6.49 3.98
C PRO A 51 6.18 8.02 3.92
N ILE A 52 6.87 8.63 2.94
CA ILE A 52 6.88 10.08 2.77
C ILE A 52 5.49 10.57 2.43
N LEU A 53 4.82 9.95 1.46
CA LEU A 53 3.45 10.32 1.09
C LEU A 53 2.46 10.08 2.22
N TRP A 54 2.61 8.96 2.92
CA TRP A 54 1.74 8.55 4.03
C TRP A 54 1.77 9.56 5.17
N VAL A 55 2.96 9.94 5.62
CA VAL A 55 3.16 10.94 6.67
C VAL A 55 2.70 12.32 6.19
N ALA A 56 3.05 12.70 4.95
CA ALA A 56 2.70 14.02 4.42
C ALA A 56 1.19 14.23 4.34
N TYR A 57 0.44 13.27 3.79
CA TYR A 57 -1.02 13.41 3.64
C TYR A 57 -1.79 12.08 3.50
N GLY A 58 -1.14 10.95 3.23
CA GLY A 58 -1.84 9.70 2.97
C GLY A 58 -2.63 9.18 4.18
N TYR A 59 -2.07 9.30 5.38
CA TYR A 59 -2.75 8.91 6.61
C TYR A 59 -4.02 9.73 6.84
N THR A 60 -3.95 11.05 6.73
CA THR A 60 -5.14 11.91 6.92
C THR A 60 -6.18 11.69 5.81
N MET A 61 -5.74 11.44 4.57
CA MET A 61 -6.66 11.14 3.48
C MET A 61 -7.41 9.81 3.69
N ALA A 62 -6.80 8.86 4.41
CA ALA A 62 -7.41 7.57 4.75
C ALA A 62 -8.24 7.62 6.05
N PHE A 63 -7.75 8.27 7.10
CA PHE A 63 -8.25 8.17 8.48
C PHE A 63 -8.42 9.53 9.18
N GLY A 64 -8.31 10.63 8.46
CA GLY A 64 -8.45 11.97 9.01
C GLY A 64 -9.89 12.27 9.40
N PRO A 65 -10.12 12.99 10.52
CA PRO A 65 -11.45 13.36 10.97
C PRO A 65 -12.11 14.33 9.98
N ASP A 66 -13.43 14.51 10.10
CA ASP A 66 -14.22 15.47 9.31
C ASP A 66 -14.15 15.23 7.79
N GLY A 67 -13.93 13.97 7.39
CA GLY A 67 -14.02 13.51 6.01
C GLY A 67 -15.46 13.31 5.54
N ASN A 68 -15.58 12.63 4.40
CA ASN A 68 -16.85 12.12 3.87
C ASN A 68 -16.65 10.67 3.44
N LYS A 69 -17.74 9.97 3.09
CA LYS A 69 -17.73 8.56 2.69
C LYS A 69 -16.72 8.12 1.61
N PHE A 70 -16.12 9.05 0.86
CA PHE A 70 -15.12 8.78 -0.17
C PHE A 70 -13.68 9.13 0.22
N LEU A 71 -13.46 10.06 1.15
CA LEU A 71 -12.15 10.59 1.50
C LEU A 71 -12.16 11.09 2.95
N GLY A 72 -11.09 10.79 3.69
CA GLY A 72 -10.83 11.39 5.00
C GLY A 72 -10.57 12.90 4.91
N GLY A 73 -10.69 13.59 6.04
CA GLY A 73 -10.36 15.02 6.10
C GLY A 73 -8.85 15.26 6.14
N PHE A 74 -8.41 16.49 5.87
CA PHE A 74 -6.98 16.85 5.79
C PHE A 74 -6.40 17.43 7.09
N GLY A 75 -7.15 17.35 8.20
CA GLY A 75 -6.77 17.96 9.48
C GLY A 75 -5.55 17.33 10.17
N LYS A 76 -5.08 16.15 9.73
CA LYS A 76 -3.88 15.47 10.27
C LYS A 76 -2.75 15.36 9.23
N ALA A 77 -2.71 16.26 8.25
CA ALA A 77 -1.59 16.32 7.30
C ALA A 77 -0.26 16.49 8.05
N GLY A 78 0.79 15.79 7.65
CA GLY A 78 2.06 15.76 8.39
C GLY A 78 1.98 15.09 9.76
N LEU A 79 0.92 14.32 10.03
CA LEU A 79 0.58 13.78 11.36
C LEU A 79 0.30 14.88 12.41
N ASP A 80 -0.16 16.04 11.94
CA ASP A 80 -0.49 17.16 12.83
C ASP A 80 -1.56 16.80 13.87
N GLY A 81 -1.40 17.34 15.06
CA GLY A 81 -2.28 17.07 16.21
C GLY A 81 -2.16 15.67 16.85
N ILE A 82 -1.33 14.77 16.31
CA ILE A 82 -1.11 13.45 16.93
C ILE A 82 -0.03 13.55 18.03
N THR A 83 -0.43 13.28 19.27
CA THR A 83 0.44 13.31 20.44
C THR A 83 0.73 11.91 20.97
N GLN A 84 1.64 11.78 21.93
CA GLN A 84 1.90 10.49 22.60
C GLN A 84 0.67 9.93 23.34
N GLY A 85 -0.28 10.80 23.71
CA GLY A 85 -1.54 10.41 24.33
C GLY A 85 -2.68 10.12 23.35
N SER A 86 -2.49 10.39 22.05
CA SER A 86 -3.52 10.15 21.04
C SER A 86 -3.73 8.66 20.82
N LEU A 87 -4.99 8.22 20.78
CA LEU A 87 -5.37 6.82 20.64
C LEU A 87 -6.25 6.61 19.41
N SER A 88 -6.07 5.47 18.75
CA SER A 88 -7.00 4.89 17.78
C SER A 88 -7.50 3.57 18.35
N GLY A 89 -8.74 3.57 18.87
CA GLY A 89 -9.26 2.44 19.67
C GLY A 89 -8.42 2.21 20.94
N THR A 90 -7.87 1.00 21.10
CA THR A 90 -7.00 0.63 22.24
C THR A 90 -5.52 0.98 22.03
N LEU A 91 -5.14 1.34 20.81
CA LEU A 91 -3.75 1.50 20.36
C LEU A 91 -3.30 2.97 20.40
N PRO A 92 -2.03 3.26 20.71
CA PRO A 92 -1.43 4.55 20.39
C PRO A 92 -1.59 4.86 18.90
N GLU A 93 -2.00 6.08 18.58
CA GLU A 93 -2.31 6.44 17.19
C GLU A 93 -1.08 6.31 16.28
N TYR A 94 0.12 6.62 16.78
CA TYR A 94 1.37 6.38 16.04
C TYR A 94 1.60 4.90 15.67
N VAL A 95 1.19 3.97 16.53
CA VAL A 95 1.29 2.53 16.23
C VAL A 95 0.28 2.14 15.15
N PHE A 96 -0.93 2.70 15.19
CA PHE A 96 -1.92 2.51 14.14
C PHE A 96 -1.46 3.09 12.79
N VAL A 97 -0.89 4.31 12.79
CA VAL A 97 -0.29 4.95 11.61
C VAL A 97 0.79 4.06 10.99
N ALA A 98 1.69 3.52 11.81
CA ALA A 98 2.77 2.65 11.37
C ALA A 98 2.25 1.32 10.83
N PHE A 99 1.26 0.71 11.48
CA PHE A 99 0.68 -0.55 11.02
C PHE A 99 0.02 -0.40 9.64
N GLN A 100 -0.81 0.63 9.46
CA GLN A 100 -1.50 0.90 8.20
C GLN A 100 -0.53 1.27 7.07
N LEU A 101 0.57 1.97 7.39
CA LEU A 101 1.63 2.26 6.43
C LEU A 101 2.19 0.97 5.78
N MET A 102 2.32 -0.12 6.54
CA MET A 102 2.88 -1.37 6.00
C MET A 102 1.98 -1.97 4.91
N PHE A 103 0.65 -1.85 5.06
CA PHE A 103 -0.31 -2.24 4.02
C PHE A 103 -0.19 -1.34 2.79
N ALA A 104 0.00 -0.04 2.98
CA ALA A 104 0.22 0.91 1.89
C ALA A 104 1.47 0.55 1.06
N ILE A 105 2.58 0.23 1.74
CA ILE A 105 3.84 -0.16 1.09
C ILE A 105 3.65 -1.46 0.29
N ILE A 106 3.14 -2.52 0.91
CA ILE A 106 3.05 -3.83 0.24
C ILE A 106 2.08 -3.78 -0.94
N THR A 107 1.00 -2.99 -0.86
CA THR A 107 -0.01 -2.92 -1.93
C THR A 107 0.58 -2.46 -3.25
N VAL A 108 1.31 -1.34 -3.26
CA VAL A 108 1.92 -0.87 -4.51
C VAL A 108 3.11 -1.73 -4.93
N ALA A 109 3.82 -2.35 -3.97
CA ALA A 109 4.88 -3.29 -4.29
C ALA A 109 4.35 -4.53 -5.05
N LEU A 110 3.15 -5.02 -4.74
CA LEU A 110 2.48 -6.13 -5.48
C LEU A 110 2.29 -5.79 -6.96
N ILE A 111 1.99 -4.53 -7.30
CA ILE A 111 1.78 -4.10 -8.69
C ILE A 111 3.07 -4.22 -9.52
N SER A 112 4.24 -4.06 -8.88
CA SER A 112 5.54 -4.08 -9.58
C SER A 112 5.80 -5.38 -10.37
N GLY A 113 5.28 -6.52 -9.89
CA GLY A 113 5.43 -7.82 -10.57
C GLY A 113 4.79 -7.88 -11.95
N ALA A 114 3.69 -7.14 -12.15
CA ALA A 114 2.98 -7.11 -13.43
C ALA A 114 3.78 -6.42 -14.55
N ILE A 115 4.62 -5.46 -14.17
CA ILE A 115 5.38 -4.60 -15.10
C ILE A 115 6.84 -5.00 -15.26
N ALA A 116 7.23 -6.13 -14.68
CA ALA A 116 8.56 -6.71 -14.80
C ALA A 116 9.03 -6.77 -16.26
N ASP A 117 10.21 -6.20 -16.53
CA ASP A 117 10.83 -6.05 -17.86
C ASP A 117 10.03 -5.22 -18.88
N ARG A 118 9.06 -4.39 -18.45
CA ARG A 118 8.20 -3.57 -19.34
C ARG A 118 8.20 -2.08 -19.03
N ALA A 119 8.55 -1.67 -17.80
CA ALA A 119 8.51 -0.27 -17.39
C ALA A 119 9.90 0.32 -17.11
N LYS A 120 10.04 1.62 -17.34
CA LYS A 120 11.22 2.40 -16.90
C LYS A 120 11.08 2.73 -15.41
N PHE A 121 12.19 2.70 -14.68
CA PHE A 121 12.21 2.97 -13.24
C PHE A 121 11.62 4.36 -12.88
N GLY A 122 11.96 5.40 -13.63
CA GLY A 122 11.41 6.75 -13.39
C GLY A 122 9.89 6.82 -13.60
N SER A 123 9.38 6.18 -14.65
CA SER A 123 7.92 6.10 -14.90
C SER A 123 7.21 5.31 -13.80
N TRP A 124 7.84 4.25 -13.29
CA TRP A 124 7.34 3.51 -12.14
C TRP A 124 7.28 4.38 -10.88
N ALA A 125 8.32 5.16 -10.58
CA ALA A 125 8.32 6.07 -9.43
C ALA A 125 7.15 7.06 -9.47
N VAL A 126 6.90 7.68 -10.64
CA VAL A 126 5.76 8.59 -10.83
C VAL A 126 4.43 7.85 -10.68
N PHE A 127 4.31 6.65 -11.26
CA PHE A 127 3.12 5.81 -11.11
C PHE A 127 2.84 5.51 -9.62
N VAL A 128 3.84 5.14 -8.82
CA VAL A 128 3.68 4.91 -7.38
C VAL A 128 3.08 6.13 -6.69
N VAL A 129 3.63 7.32 -6.93
CA VAL A 129 3.13 8.55 -6.29
C VAL A 129 1.67 8.82 -6.66
N VAL A 130 1.35 8.76 -7.95
CA VAL A 130 0.01 9.03 -8.46
C VAL A 130 -0.97 7.99 -7.94
N TRP A 131 -0.66 6.69 -8.13
CA TRP A 131 -1.54 5.59 -7.78
C TRP A 131 -1.82 5.52 -6.28
N MET A 132 -0.81 5.73 -5.43
CA MET A 132 -1.02 5.79 -3.98
C MET A 132 -2.00 6.91 -3.60
N THR A 133 -1.83 8.08 -4.22
CA THR A 133 -2.63 9.27 -3.91
C THR A 133 -4.06 9.16 -4.42
N VAL A 134 -4.27 8.70 -5.65
CA VAL A 134 -5.59 8.73 -6.30
C VAL A 134 -6.36 7.42 -6.20
N VAL A 135 -5.69 6.31 -5.86
CA VAL A 135 -6.31 4.99 -5.76
C VAL A 135 -6.19 4.44 -4.35
N TYR A 136 -4.98 4.25 -3.84
CA TYR A 136 -4.81 3.53 -2.57
C TYR A 136 -5.40 4.29 -1.38
N PHE A 137 -5.07 5.57 -1.17
CA PHE A 137 -5.57 6.30 0.00
C PHE A 137 -7.11 6.42 0.02
N PRO A 138 -7.79 6.74 -1.10
CA PRO A 138 -9.25 6.67 -1.16
C PRO A 138 -9.79 5.27 -0.88
N VAL A 139 -9.24 4.22 -1.48
CA VAL A 139 -9.72 2.84 -1.26
C VAL A 139 -9.50 2.40 0.18
N ALA A 140 -8.37 2.76 0.79
CA ALA A 140 -8.10 2.52 2.21
C ALA A 140 -9.13 3.22 3.09
N HIS A 141 -9.48 4.47 2.79
CA HIS A 141 -10.58 5.16 3.46
C HIS A 141 -11.89 4.37 3.32
N TRP A 142 -12.26 3.97 2.09
CA TRP A 142 -13.53 3.29 1.81
C TRP A 142 -13.70 2.02 2.66
N VAL A 143 -12.62 1.26 2.84
CA VAL A 143 -12.63 -0.10 3.40
C VAL A 143 -12.27 -0.14 4.89
N PHE A 144 -11.38 0.74 5.36
CA PHE A 144 -10.81 0.64 6.70
C PHE A 144 -11.25 1.75 7.66
N ASP A 145 -11.88 2.83 7.19
CA ASP A 145 -12.41 3.83 8.09
C ASP A 145 -13.83 3.45 8.53
N PHE A 146 -13.93 2.93 9.76
CA PHE A 146 -15.19 2.50 10.38
C PHE A 146 -15.83 3.59 11.25
N GLY A 147 -15.35 4.84 11.21
CA GLY A 147 -15.96 5.96 11.95
C GLY A 147 -17.39 6.29 11.49
N ASP A 148 -18.09 7.16 12.23
CA ASP A 148 -19.49 7.53 11.92
C ASP A 148 -19.65 8.15 10.53
N THR A 149 -18.64 8.87 10.04
CA THR A 149 -18.54 9.42 8.68
C THR A 149 -17.49 8.69 7.83
N GLY A 150 -17.13 7.47 8.22
CA GLY A 150 -16.09 6.67 7.59
C GLY A 150 -16.47 6.16 6.20
N GLY A 151 -15.56 5.40 5.61
CA GLY A 151 -15.63 4.94 4.23
C GLY A 151 -16.91 4.19 3.88
N TRP A 152 -17.43 4.42 2.68
CA TRP A 152 -18.73 3.87 2.27
C TRP A 152 -18.79 2.33 2.25
N ILE A 153 -17.68 1.63 2.03
CA ILE A 153 -17.65 0.16 2.04
C ILE A 153 -17.73 -0.33 3.49
N ALA A 154 -16.98 0.31 4.40
CA ALA A 154 -16.97 0.00 5.82
C ALA A 154 -18.32 0.32 6.50
N THR A 155 -18.90 1.49 6.22
CA THR A 155 -20.04 2.04 6.99
C THR A 155 -21.40 1.79 6.35
N HIS A 156 -21.52 1.86 5.01
CA HIS A 156 -22.78 1.70 4.30
C HIS A 156 -22.99 0.30 3.74
N LEU A 157 -22.01 -0.25 3.00
CA LEU A 157 -22.09 -1.63 2.52
C LEU A 157 -21.89 -2.66 3.63
N LYS A 158 -21.08 -2.30 4.64
CA LYS A 158 -20.67 -3.19 5.74
C LYS A 158 -20.03 -4.47 5.22
N ALA A 159 -19.17 -4.33 4.21
CA ALA A 159 -18.47 -5.48 3.64
C ALA A 159 -17.45 -6.02 4.66
N PHE A 160 -17.35 -7.35 4.74
CA PHE A 160 -16.37 -7.99 5.60
C PHE A 160 -15.01 -8.08 4.91
N ASP A 161 -14.15 -7.10 5.19
CA ASP A 161 -12.76 -7.12 4.78
C ASP A 161 -11.82 -6.93 5.99
N PHE A 162 -11.38 -8.05 6.56
CA PHE A 162 -10.62 -8.06 7.81
C PHE A 162 -9.19 -7.52 7.67
N ALA A 163 -8.54 -7.77 6.53
CA ALA A 163 -7.10 -7.51 6.36
C ALA A 163 -6.74 -6.94 4.97
N GLY A 164 -7.71 -6.41 4.23
CA GLY A 164 -7.47 -5.78 2.94
C GLY A 164 -7.49 -6.73 1.75
N GLY A 165 -8.37 -7.73 1.74
CA GLY A 165 -8.65 -8.50 0.52
C GLY A 165 -9.04 -7.59 -0.64
N THR A 166 -9.87 -6.58 -0.37
CA THR A 166 -10.27 -5.56 -1.36
C THR A 166 -9.21 -4.47 -1.49
N ALA A 167 -8.85 -3.81 -0.38
CA ALA A 167 -7.99 -2.63 -0.40
C ALA A 167 -6.56 -2.89 -0.88
N VAL A 168 -6.04 -4.10 -0.64
CA VAL A 168 -4.68 -4.53 -1.01
C VAL A 168 -4.72 -5.40 -2.25
N HIS A 169 -5.33 -6.60 -2.15
CA HIS A 169 -5.10 -7.66 -3.15
C HIS A 169 -5.89 -7.43 -4.43
N ILE A 170 -7.20 -7.20 -4.33
CA ILE A 170 -8.04 -6.92 -5.51
C ILE A 170 -7.61 -5.59 -6.15
N ASN A 171 -7.34 -4.57 -5.34
CA ASN A 171 -6.90 -3.27 -5.81
C ASN A 171 -5.56 -3.35 -6.59
N ALA A 172 -4.53 -3.97 -6.00
CA ALA A 172 -3.25 -4.18 -6.68
C ALA A 172 -3.37 -5.11 -7.89
N GLY A 173 -4.20 -6.15 -7.80
CA GLY A 173 -4.45 -7.09 -8.90
C GLY A 173 -5.09 -6.41 -10.11
N ALA A 174 -6.09 -5.57 -9.88
CA ALA A 174 -6.73 -4.77 -10.93
C ALA A 174 -5.74 -3.79 -11.57
N ALA A 175 -4.98 -3.03 -10.76
CA ALA A 175 -3.95 -2.12 -11.27
C ALA A 175 -2.85 -2.85 -12.06
N GLY A 176 -2.44 -4.03 -11.60
CA GLY A 176 -1.48 -4.89 -12.31
C GLY A 176 -2.02 -5.37 -13.65
N LEU A 177 -3.30 -5.75 -13.72
CA LEU A 177 -3.97 -6.12 -14.98
C LEU A 177 -4.01 -4.94 -15.95
N ASP A 178 -4.44 -3.76 -15.48
CA ASP A 178 -4.50 -2.55 -16.31
C ASP A 178 -3.13 -2.20 -16.88
N LEU A 179 -2.08 -2.21 -16.06
CA LEU A 179 -0.72 -1.97 -16.53
C LEU A 179 -0.25 -3.05 -17.53
N ALA A 180 -0.62 -4.32 -17.31
CA ALA A 180 -0.28 -5.39 -18.24
C ALA A 180 -0.96 -5.21 -19.61
N LEU A 181 -2.19 -4.67 -19.65
CA LEU A 181 -2.91 -4.33 -20.88
C LEU A 181 -2.30 -3.10 -21.57
N VAL A 182 -2.00 -2.04 -20.83
CA VAL A 182 -1.45 -0.78 -21.37
C VAL A 182 -0.02 -0.94 -21.88
N LEU A 183 0.85 -1.63 -21.12
CA LEU A 183 2.26 -1.81 -21.50
C LEU A 183 2.46 -2.92 -22.56
N GLY A 184 1.47 -3.79 -22.77
CA GLY A 184 1.54 -4.87 -23.75
C GLY A 184 2.52 -5.99 -23.38
N LYS A 185 2.92 -6.80 -24.36
CA LYS A 185 3.69 -8.05 -24.16
C LYS A 185 5.14 -7.79 -23.74
N ARG A 186 5.72 -8.67 -22.90
CA ARG A 186 7.16 -8.62 -22.55
C ARG A 186 8.04 -8.71 -23.78
N VAL A 187 9.14 -7.97 -23.75
CA VAL A 187 10.24 -8.14 -24.70
C VAL A 187 10.83 -9.55 -24.53
N GLY A 188 10.77 -10.36 -25.60
CA GLY A 188 11.22 -11.76 -25.60
C GLY A 188 10.13 -12.79 -25.30
N TRP A 189 8.85 -12.38 -25.14
CA TRP A 189 7.73 -13.30 -24.92
C TRP A 189 7.64 -14.37 -26.02
N LYS A 190 7.58 -15.66 -25.63
CA LYS A 190 7.64 -16.86 -26.49
C LYS A 190 8.94 -17.08 -27.29
N ARG A 191 9.92 -16.17 -27.21
CA ARG A 191 11.21 -16.30 -27.89
C ARG A 191 12.30 -16.77 -26.94
N ASP A 192 12.28 -16.28 -25.70
CA ASP A 192 13.27 -16.61 -24.68
C ASP A 192 12.67 -17.53 -23.62
N PRO A 193 13.43 -18.48 -23.05
CA PRO A 193 12.98 -19.26 -21.90
C PRO A 193 12.71 -18.34 -20.71
N MET A 194 11.49 -18.38 -20.17
CA MET A 194 11.18 -17.77 -18.89
C MET A 194 11.40 -18.82 -17.80
N ARG A 195 12.31 -18.53 -16.87
CA ARG A 195 12.50 -19.37 -15.68
C ARG A 195 11.33 -19.08 -14.71
N PRO A 196 10.75 -20.11 -14.08
CA PRO A 196 9.82 -19.92 -12.97
C PRO A 196 10.52 -19.30 -11.76
#